data_AF-A0A9Q4BVY3-F1
#
_entry.id   AF-A0A9Q4BVY3-F1
#
_cell.length_a   1.000
_cell.length_b   1.000
_cell.length_c   1.000
_cell.angle_alpha   90.00
_cell.angle_beta   90.00
_cell.angle_gamma   90.00
#
_symmetry.space_group_name_H-M   'P 1'
#
loop_
_entity.id
_entity.type
_entity.pdbx_description
1 polymer ?
#
loop_
_entity_poly.entity_id
_entity_poly.type
_entity_poly.pdbx_seq_one_letter_code
_entity_poly.pdbx_strand_id
1 'polypeptide(L)' 'MVITDECISCAACVEECEKGAIHNAGESYTYNGEEKAALSEDHTFIAPELCQDCGDCQDVCAVEAIQGEAKA' A
#
# COMPACT_ATOMS: atom_id res chain seq x y z
N MET A 1 5.82 4.86 3.69
CA MET A 1 5.31 3.72 4.50
C MET A 1 5.71 2.38 3.87
N VAL A 2 5.69 1.27 4.63
CA VAL A 2 6.00 -0.10 4.18
C VAL A 2 5.04 -1.11 4.80
N ILE A 3 4.73 -2.19 4.08
CA ILE A 3 3.94 -3.33 4.57
C ILE A 3 4.90 -4.48 4.94
N THR A 4 4.75 -5.05 6.13
CA THR A 4 5.57 -6.15 6.64
C THR A 4 5.01 -7.52 6.26
N ASP A 5 5.79 -8.58 6.51
CA ASP A 5 5.40 -9.98 6.32
C ASP A 5 4.25 -10.44 7.24
N GLU A 6 3.83 -9.61 8.20
CA GLU A 6 2.65 -9.87 9.04
C GLU A 6 1.34 -9.63 8.29
N CYS A 7 1.41 -9.03 7.09
CA CYS A 7 0.25 -8.82 6.24
C CYS A 7 -0.47 -10.13 5.93
N ILE A 8 -1.78 -10.14 6.16
CA ILE A 8 -2.67 -11.29 5.90
C ILE A 8 -3.45 -11.16 4.59
N SER A 9 -3.06 -10.23 3.71
CA SER A 9 -3.68 -10.00 2.41
C SER A 9 -5.20 -9.79 2.46
N CYS A 10 -5.70 -9.09 3.48
CA CYS A 10 -7.13 -8.81 3.65
C CYS A 10 -7.66 -7.65 2.78
N ALA A 11 -6.77 -6.91 2.09
CA ALA A 11 -7.06 -5.78 1.22
C ALA A 11 -7.76 -4.55 1.86
N ALA A 12 -7.98 -4.50 3.18
CA ALA A 12 -8.60 -3.35 3.84
C ALA A 12 -7.87 -2.02 3.58
N CYS A 13 -6.53 -2.04 3.61
CA CYS A 13 -5.71 -0.86 3.30
C CYS A 13 -5.75 -0.45 1.82
N VAL A 14 -6.04 -1.38 0.90
CA VAL A 14 -6.21 -1.09 -0.53
C VAL A 14 -7.48 -0.27 -0.75
N GLU A 15 -8.58 -0.65 -0.09
CA GLU A 15 -9.86 0.06 -0.18
C GLU A 15 -9.82 1.45 0.48
N GLU A 16 -9.10 1.59 1.59
CA GLU A 16 -8.99 2.86 2.33
C GLU A 16 -8.08 3.89 1.65
N CYS A 17 -7.11 3.47 0.83
CA CYS A 17 -6.11 4.39 0.30
C CYS A 17 -6.69 5.28 -0.82
N GLU A 18 -7.09 6.50 -0.48
CA GLU A 18 -7.64 7.48 -1.44
C GLU A 18 -6.69 7.84 -2.60
N LYS A 19 -5.37 7.66 -2.40
CA LYS A 19 -4.35 7.89 -3.44
C LYS A 19 -4.17 6.71 -4.38
N GLY A 20 -4.80 5.58 -4.08
CA GLY A 20 -4.61 4.32 -4.79
C GLY A 20 -3.14 3.89 -4.77
N ALA A 21 -2.45 4.11 -3.64
CA ALA A 21 -1.02 3.83 -3.50
C ALA A 21 -0.73 2.40 -3.02
N ILE A 22 -1.75 1.64 -2.63
CA ILE A 22 -1.59 0.29 -2.07
C ILE A 22 -2.23 -0.71 -3.04
N HIS A 23 -1.50 -1.77 -3.37
CA HIS A 23 -1.88 -2.74 -4.39
C HIS A 23 -1.67 -4.17 -3.88
N ASN A 24 -2.51 -5.10 -4.34
CA ASN A 24 -2.30 -6.51 -4.03
C ASN A 24 -1.09 -7.07 -4.78
N ALA A 25 -0.63 -8.24 -4.33
CA ALA A 25 0.44 -8.97 -4.98
C ALA A 25 0.16 -9.17 -6.49
N GLY A 26 1.12 -8.82 -7.33
CA GLY A 26 1.04 -8.97 -8.79
C GLY A 26 0.20 -7.93 -9.53
N GLU A 27 -0.41 -6.97 -8.84
CA GLU A 27 -1.19 -5.91 -9.51
C GLU A 27 -0.28 -4.83 -10.11
N SER A 28 -0.51 -4.49 -11.39
CA SER A 28 0.09 -3.30 -11.99
C SER A 28 -0.57 -2.03 -11.45
N TYR A 29 0.14 -0.91 -11.54
CA TYR A 29 -0.38 0.39 -11.14
C TYR A 29 0.00 1.49 -12.13
N THR A 30 -0.77 2.56 -12.17
CA THR A 30 -0.49 3.69 -13.08
C THR A 30 0.16 4.84 -12.33
N TYR A 31 1.28 5.35 -12.85
CA TYR A 31 1.91 6.55 -12.35
C TYR A 31 2.31 7.45 -13.53
N ASN A 32 1.92 8.73 -13.49
CA ASN A 32 2.16 9.70 -14.57
C ASN A 32 1.72 9.24 -15.97
N GLY A 33 0.66 8.44 -16.05
CA GLY A 33 0.11 7.93 -17.31
C GLY A 33 0.85 6.72 -17.88
N GLU A 34 1.83 6.18 -17.17
CA GLU A 34 2.53 4.95 -17.52
C GLU A 34 2.09 3.81 -16.60
N GLU A 35 1.85 2.63 -17.18
CA GLU A 35 1.65 1.41 -16.41
C GLU A 35 2.99 0.91 -15.88
N LYS A 36 3.05 0.72 -14.57
CA LYS A 36 4.17 0.12 -13.84
C LYS A 36 3.80 -1.29 -13.41
N ALA A 37 4.76 -2.20 -13.55
CA ALA A 37 4.63 -3.56 -13.03
C ALA A 37 4.51 -3.55 -11.50
N ALA A 38 3.97 -4.63 -10.94
CA ALA A 38 3.88 -4.83 -9.51
C ALA A 38 5.25 -4.71 -8.86
N LEU A 39 5.31 -4.11 -7.66
CA LEU A 39 6.55 -4.07 -6.89
C LEU A 39 6.81 -5.41 -6.17
N SER A 40 5.78 -6.23 -6.00
CA SER A 40 5.88 -7.57 -5.45
C SER A 40 4.82 -8.49 -6.07
N GLU A 41 5.24 -9.69 -6.45
CA GLU A 41 4.35 -10.75 -6.96
C GLU A 41 3.76 -11.60 -5.82
N ASP A 42 4.30 -11.49 -4.61
CA ASP A 42 3.97 -12.37 -3.48
C ASP A 42 3.30 -11.64 -2.32
N HIS A 43 3.46 -10.32 -2.23
CA HIS A 43 3.00 -9.52 -1.09
C HIS A 43 2.28 -8.24 -1.52
N THR A 44 1.27 -7.81 -0.76
CA THR A 44 0.70 -6.46 -0.86
C THR A 44 1.81 -5.42 -0.68
N PHE A 45 1.82 -4.40 -1.51
CA PHE A 45 2.88 -3.39 -1.52
C PHE A 45 2.31 -1.98 -1.60
N ILE A 46 3.13 -1.00 -1.19
CA ILE A 46 2.83 0.43 -1.30
C ILE A 46 3.71 1.00 -2.41
N ALA A 47 3.10 1.60 -3.43
CA ALA A 47 3.78 2.39 -4.45
C ALA A 47 4.24 3.72 -3.83
N PRO A 48 5.55 3.91 -3.59
CA PRO A 48 6.05 5.08 -2.86
C PRO A 48 5.81 6.40 -3.62
N GLU A 49 5.67 6.35 -4.95
CA GLU A 49 5.42 7.53 -5.78
C GLU A 49 3.99 8.07 -5.66
N LEU A 50 3.04 7.24 -5.19
CA LEU A 50 1.65 7.62 -4.96
C LEU A 50 1.35 7.87 -3.47
N CYS A 51 2.14 7.27 -2.57
CA CYS A 51 1.96 7.38 -1.13
C CYS A 51 2.29 8.79 -0.62
N GLN A 52 1.41 9.37 0.18
CA GLN A 52 1.61 10.69 0.80
C GLN A 52 2.00 10.62 2.28
N ASP A 53 2.29 9.41 2.78
CA ASP A 53 2.55 9.15 4.20
C ASP A 53 1.43 9.72 5.13
N CYS A 54 0.14 9.56 4.79
CA CYS A 54 -0.98 10.13 5.57
C CYS A 54 -1.33 9.33 6.84
N GLY A 55 -1.22 8.00 6.80
CA GLY A 55 -1.40 7.12 7.96
C GLY A 55 -2.74 6.38 8.00
N ASP A 56 -3.71 6.74 7.16
CA ASP A 56 -5.08 6.16 7.19
C ASP A 56 -5.07 4.63 7.04
N CYS A 57 -4.14 4.09 6.25
CA CYS A 57 -3.99 2.64 6.09
C CYS A 57 -3.57 1.91 7.38
N GLN A 58 -2.88 2.60 8.30
CA GLN A 58 -2.48 2.03 9.58
C GLN A 58 -3.69 1.83 10.49
N ASP A 59 -4.66 2.75 10.47
CA ASP A 59 -5.86 2.70 11.31
C ASP A 59 -6.78 1.52 10.96
N VAL A 60 -6.79 1.10 9.69
CA VAL A 60 -7.60 -0.03 9.22
C VAL A 60 -6.84 -1.38 9.26
N CYS A 61 -5.54 -1.37 9.54
CA CYS A 61 -4.74 -2.59 9.52
C CYS A 61 -4.95 -3.41 10.80
N ALA A 62 -5.76 -4.48 10.71
CA ALA A 62 -6.10 -5.34 11.85
C ALA A 62 -4.91 -6.06 12.52
N VAL A 63 -3.77 -6.14 11.84
CA VAL A 63 -2.57 -6.86 12.29
C VAL A 63 -1.34 -5.95 12.42
N GLU A 64 -1.54 -4.63 12.38
CA GLU A 64 -0.48 -3.62 12.55
C GLU A 64 0.72 -3.80 11.60
N ALA A 65 0.50 -4.43 10.43
CA ALA A 65 1.54 -4.76 9.45
C ALA A 65 2.05 -3.55 8.64
N ILE A 66 1.61 -2.33 8.93
CA ILE A 66 2.00 -1.12 8.18
C ILE A 66 2.86 -0.22 9.05
N GLN A 67 4.11 -0.01 8.62
CA GLN A 67 5.10 0.76 9.35
C GLN A 67 5.50 2.03 8.58
N GLY A 68 5.74 3.11 9.32
CA GLY A 68 6.13 4.42 8.80
C GLY A 68 5.64 5.56 9.70
N GLU A 69 6.21 6.74 9.51
CA GLU A 69 5.77 7.95 10.22
C GLU A 69 4.82 8.74 9.32
N ALA A 70 3.58 8.95 9.79
CA ALA A 70 2.65 9.83 9.10
C ALA A 70 3.18 11.28 9.10
N LYS A 71 3.18 11.93 7.95
CA LYS A 71 3.52 13.36 7.83
C LYS A 71 2.24 14.17 8.06
N ALA A 72 2.19 14.81 9.23
CA ALA A 72 1.13 15.73 9.64
C ALA A 72 1.05 16.99 8.76
#